data_AF-A0A955XGR8-F1
#
_entry.id   AF-A0A955XGR8-F1
#
_cell.length_a   1.000
_cell.length_b   1.000
_cell.length_c   1.000
_cell.angle_alpha   90.00
_cell.angle_beta   90.00
_cell.angle_gamma   90.00
#
_symmetry.space_group_name_H-M   'P 1'
#
loop_
_entity.id
_entity.type
_entity.pdbx_description
1 polymer ?
#
loop_
_entity_poly.entity_id
_entity_poly.type
_entity_poly.pdbx_seq_one_letter_code
_entity_poly.pdbx_strand_id
1 'polypeptide(L)' 'LEFLREEHHHIRLGFSDAQIREWLEDAGLVLEETRAIEERGTGGEQLTVKLWIGRDPRMLIAGNGANLSTTETA' A
#
# COMPACT_ATOMS: atom_id res chain seq x y z
N LEU A 1 10.18 20.98 17.64
CA LEU A 1 9.84 19.97 16.62
C LEU A 1 8.70 19.05 17.08
N GLU A 2 7.72 19.51 17.89
CA GLU A 2 6.62 18.67 18.38
C GLU A 2 5.23 19.36 18.42
N PHE A 3 5.14 20.70 18.33
CA PHE A 3 3.89 21.46 18.46
C PHE A 3 2.88 21.29 17.29
N LEU A 4 3.36 21.00 16.07
CA LEU A 4 2.51 20.84 14.88
C LEU A 4 1.66 19.55 14.90
N ARG A 5 1.86 18.66 15.88
CA ARG A 5 1.05 17.45 16.08
C ARG A 5 -0.13 17.66 17.05
N GLU A 6 -0.10 18.68 17.90
CA GLU A 6 -1.12 18.88 18.94
C GLU A 6 -2.28 19.78 18.48
N GLU A 7 -2.07 20.70 17.53
CA GLU A 7 -3.04 21.79 17.28
C GLU A 7 -3.95 21.59 16.05
N HIS A 8 -3.63 20.67 15.14
CA HIS A 8 -4.40 20.49 13.90
C HIS A 8 -5.07 19.11 13.82
N HIS A 9 -6.14 18.97 14.58
CA HIS A 9 -7.20 17.98 14.37
C HIS A 9 -7.54 17.82 12.87
N HIS A 10 -7.17 16.67 12.31
CA HIS A 10 -7.79 15.99 11.17
C HIS A 10 -8.13 16.84 9.95
N ILE A 11 -7.14 17.48 9.32
CA ILE A 11 -7.29 18.01 7.96
C ILE A 11 -7.44 16.82 7.00
N ARG A 12 -8.65 16.27 6.85
CA ARG A 12 -9.09 15.26 5.85
C ARG A 12 -7.93 14.37 5.32
N LEU A 13 -7.24 13.66 6.22
CA LEU A 13 -5.90 13.08 6.02
C LEU A 13 -5.95 11.69 5.36
N GLY A 14 -6.70 11.57 4.26
CA GLY A 14 -6.83 10.29 3.56
C GLY A 14 -7.06 10.48 2.06
N PHE A 15 -6.33 9.71 1.27
CA PHE A 15 -6.60 9.57 -0.16
C PHE A 15 -7.80 8.63 -0.35
N SER A 16 -8.67 8.96 -1.31
CA SER A 16 -9.72 8.02 -1.73
C SER A 16 -9.12 6.89 -2.54
N ASP A 17 -9.81 5.75 -2.58
CA ASP A 17 -9.37 4.61 -3.41
C ASP A 17 -9.36 4.98 -4.90
N ALA A 18 -10.19 5.94 -5.32
CA ALA A 18 -10.17 6.49 -6.68
C ALA A 18 -8.90 7.29 -6.96
N GLN A 19 -8.52 8.17 -6.04
CA GLN A 19 -7.32 9.00 -6.19
C GLN A 19 -6.04 8.16 -6.23
N ILE A 20 -5.93 7.15 -5.35
CA ILE A 20 -4.77 6.25 -5.39
C ILE A 20 -4.76 5.40 -6.66
N ARG A 21 -5.92 4.95 -7.15
CA ARG A 21 -6.01 4.22 -8.42
C ARG A 21 -5.50 5.04 -9.58
N GLU A 22 -5.94 6.29 -9.73
CA GLU A 22 -5.49 7.17 -10.81
C GLU A 22 -3.97 7.37 -10.76
N TRP A 23 -3.40 7.56 -9.57
CA TRP A 23 -1.94 7.71 -9.44
C TRP A 23 -1.16 6.43 -9.75
N LEU A 24 -1.69 5.26 -9.41
CA LEU A 24 -1.10 3.99 -9.81
C LEU A 24 -1.15 3.83 -11.34
N GLU A 25 -2.28 4.14 -11.97
CA GLU A 25 -2.47 4.05 -13.42
C GLU A 25 -1.53 5.01 -14.17
N ASP A 26 -1.39 6.26 -13.69
CA ASP A 26 -0.46 7.24 -14.26
C ASP A 26 1.01 6.79 -14.12
N ALA A 27 1.34 6.05 -13.06
CA ALA A 27 2.64 5.42 -12.86
C ALA A 27 2.84 4.12 -13.69
N GLY A 28 1.83 3.68 -14.45
CA GLY A 28 1.86 2.43 -15.21
C GLY A 28 1.69 1.17 -14.36
N LEU A 29 1.16 1.31 -13.14
CA LEU A 29 0.84 0.24 -12.21
C LEU A 29 -0.66 -0.04 -12.23
N VAL A 30 -1.04 -1.31 -12.03
CA VAL A 30 -2.44 -1.71 -11.90
C VAL A 30 -2.76 -1.93 -10.42
N LEU A 31 -3.77 -1.27 -9.88
CA LEU A 31 -4.25 -1.53 -8.53
C LEU A 31 -4.84 -2.95 -8.45
N GLU A 32 -4.15 -3.85 -7.77
CA GLU A 32 -4.56 -5.24 -7.58
C GLU A 32 -5.48 -5.40 -6.38
N GLU A 33 -5.19 -4.69 -5.28
CA GLU A 33 -5.90 -4.89 -4.03
C GLU A 33 -5.94 -3.62 -3.18
N THR A 34 -7.01 -3.47 -2.42
CA THR A 34 -7.14 -2.46 -1.36
C THR A 34 -7.59 -3.16 -0.08
N ARG A 35 -6.85 -2.97 1.02
CA ARG A 35 -7.17 -3.52 2.33
C ARG A 35 -7.33 -2.39 3.34
N ALA A 36 -8.45 -2.39 4.06
CA ALA A 36 -8.59 -1.61 5.28
C ALA A 36 -8.18 -2.51 6.47
N ILE A 37 -7.22 -2.02 7.26
CA ILE A 37 -6.77 -2.67 8.49
C ILE A 37 -7.39 -1.85 9.63
N GLU A 38 -8.42 -2.41 10.22
CA GLU A 38 -9.03 -1.90 11.45
C GLU A 38 -8.18 -2.41 12.62
N GLU A 39 -7.72 -1.51 13.48
CA GLU A 39 -6.99 -1.93 14.67
C GLU A 39 -7.94 -2.56 15.70
N ARG A 40 -7.65 -3.81 16.06
CA ARG A 40 -8.41 -4.59 17.05
C ARG A 40 -7.85 -4.31 18.45
N GLY A 41 -7.96 -3.07 18.92
CA GLY A 41 -7.45 -2.63 20.22
C GLY A 41 -8.55 -2.13 21.15
N THR A 42 -8.55 -2.58 22.41
CA THR A 42 -9.41 -2.05 23.48
C THR A 42 -8.67 -0.93 24.22
N GLY A 43 -8.60 0.27 23.63
CA GLY A 43 -8.14 1.49 24.34
C GLY A 43 -7.34 2.46 23.47
N GLY A 44 -7.89 3.66 23.25
CA GLY A 44 -7.28 4.76 22.47
C GLY A 44 -7.95 5.02 21.12
N GLU A 45 -7.76 6.23 20.56
CA GLU A 45 -8.25 6.63 19.22
C GLU A 45 -7.88 5.60 18.16
N GLN A 46 -8.90 5.00 17.52
CA GLN A 46 -8.74 3.98 16.49
C GLN A 46 -8.51 4.65 15.12
N LEU A 47 -7.27 4.66 14.67
CA LEU A 47 -6.79 4.93 13.33
C LEU A 47 -7.00 3.71 12.40
N THR A 48 -7.90 3.86 11.43
CA THR A 48 -8.01 2.92 10.31
C THR A 48 -6.87 3.16 9.32
N VAL A 49 -6.10 2.12 9.01
CA VAL A 49 -5.05 2.16 7.98
C VAL A 49 -5.59 1.56 6.68
N LYS A 50 -5.30 2.20 5.54
CA LYS A 50 -5.55 1.64 4.21
C LYS A 50 -4.24 1.25 3.53
N LEU A 51 -4.22 0.04 2.97
CA LEU A 51 -3.11 -0.50 2.18
C LEU A 51 -3.59 -0.71 0.74
N TRP A 52 -2.90 -0.11 -0.22
CA TRP A 52 -3.13 -0.31 -1.66
C TRP A 52 -1.95 -1.08 -2.26
N ILE A 53 -2.25 -2.17 -2.97
CA ILE A 53 -1.25 -3.03 -3.62
C ILE A 53 -1.32 -2.79 -5.12
N GLY A 54 -0.26 -2.21 -5.70
CA GLY A 54 -0.10 -2.02 -7.13
C GLY A 54 0.82 -3.08 -7.74
N ARG A 55 0.44 -3.63 -8.90
CA ARG A 55 1.27 -4.55 -9.69
C ARG A 55 1.79 -3.84 -10.93
N ASP A 56 3.09 -3.98 -11.19
CA ASP A 56 3.68 -3.57 -12.46
C ASP A 56 3.50 -4.67 -13.52
N PRO A 57 2.67 -4.47 -14.56
CA PRO A 57 2.47 -5.48 -15.61
C PRO A 57 3.76 -5.74 -16.43
N ARG A 58 4.73 -4.82 -16.44
CA ARG A 58 6.01 -5.00 -17.14
C ARG A 58 6.88 -6.05 -16.44
N MET A 59 6.71 -6.24 -15.14
CA MET A 59 7.42 -7.29 -14.39
C MET A 59 6.93 -8.70 -14.74
N LEU A 60 5.66 -8.87 -15.16
CA LEU A 60 5.17 -10.17 -15.65
C LEU A 60 5.82 -10.55 -16.98
N ILE A 61 6.10 -9.56 -17.83
CA ILE A 61 6.82 -9.77 -19.10
C ILE A 61 8.29 -10.12 -18.83
N ALA A 62 8.89 -9.57 -17.77
CA ALA A 62 10.25 -9.89 -17.33
C ALA A 62 10.37 -11.22 -16.53
N GLY A 63 9.24 -11.85 -16.19
CA GLY A 63 9.12 -12.93 -15.21
C GLY A 63 9.36 -14.36 -15.70
N ASN A 64 10.12 -14.58 -16.78
CA ASN A 64 10.61 -15.92 -17.14
C ASN A 64 12.12 -16.12 -16.81
N GLY A 65 12.74 -15.21 -16.05
CA GLY A 65 14.19 -15.21 -15.81
C GLY A 65 14.65 -15.48 -14.37
N ALA A 66 13.76 -15.52 -13.37
CA ALA A 66 14.17 -15.54 -11.95
C ALA A 66 14.01 -16.90 -11.25
N ASN A 67 13.74 -17.99 -11.98
CA ASN A 67 13.59 -19.34 -11.40
C ASN A 67 14.77 -20.26 -11.76
N LEU A 68 16.00 -19.75 -11.63
CA LEU A 68 17.22 -20.56 -11.75
C LEU A 68 17.78 -20.87 -10.35
N SER A 69 17.40 -22.06 -9.88
CA SER A 69 18.29 -23.01 -9.20
C SER A 69 18.86 -22.63 -7.84
N THR A 70 18.12 -23.01 -6.78
CA THR A 70 18.75 -23.60 -5.58
C THR A 70 18.11 -24.96 -5.35
N THR A 71 18.54 -25.96 -6.13
CA THR A 71 18.39 -27.36 -5.75
C THR A 71 19.67 -27.74 -5.02
N GLU A 72 19.72 -27.45 -3.72
CA GLU A 72 20.76 -27.97 -2.85
C GLU A 72 20.50 -29.48 -2.68
N THR A 73 21.34 -30.30 -3.29
CA THR A 73 21.37 -31.77 -3.14
C THR A 73 22.43 -32.10 -2.09
N ALA A 74 22.07 -33.04 -1.21
CA ALA A 74 22.79 -33.52 -0.03
C ALA A 74 24.26 -33.93 -0.24
#